data_AF-A0AAD6AFQ6-F1
#
_entry.id   AF-A0AAD6AFQ6-F1
#
_cell.length_a   1.000
_cell.length_b   1.000
_cell.length_c   1.000
_cell.angle_alpha   90.00
_cell.angle_beta   90.00
_cell.angle_gamma   90.00
#
_symmetry.space_group_name_H-M   'P 1'
#
loop_
_entity.id
_entity.type
_entity.pdbx_description
1 polymer ?
#
loop_
_entity_poly.entity_id
_entity_poly.type
_entity_poly.pdbx_seq_one_letter_code
_entity_poly.pdbx_strand_id
1 'polypeptide(L)' 'VNVDSSVRESTNQGLRLGANPASFQQAQAQVFGLMEGDSYPRFLRSRLYAQLANQGAQTESSNQSEGVPLDQ' A
#
# COMPACT_ATOMS: atom_id res chain seq x y z
N VAL A 1 8.42 -1.62 -14.15
CA VAL A 1 6.97 -1.29 -14.22
C VAL A 1 6.50 -1.47 -15.65
N ASN A 2 5.32 -2.04 -15.88
CA ASN A 2 4.76 -2.18 -17.22
C ASN A 2 4.13 -0.82 -17.59
N VAL A 3 4.72 -0.12 -18.54
CA VAL A 3 4.32 1.24 -18.93
C VAL A 3 4.41 1.30 -20.45
N ASP A 4 3.39 1.84 -21.10
CA ASP A 4 3.35 1.89 -22.56
C ASP A 4 4.51 2.74 -23.11
N SER A 5 4.93 2.44 -24.34
CA SER A 5 6.07 3.12 -24.99
C SER A 5 5.91 4.64 -25.05
N SER A 6 4.70 5.12 -25.31
CA SER A 6 4.35 6.55 -25.34
C SER A 6 4.56 7.23 -23.97
N VAL A 7 4.13 6.59 -22.89
CA VAL A 7 4.30 7.12 -21.53
C VAL A 7 5.77 7.14 -21.13
N ARG A 8 6.52 6.10 -21.51
CA ARG A 8 7.97 6.04 -21.30
C ARG A 8 8.70 7.17 -22.02
N GLU A 9 8.31 7.49 -23.25
CA GLU A 9 8.91 8.55 -24.05
C GLU A 9 8.61 9.94 -23.46
N SER A 10 7.35 10.21 -23.10
CA SER A 10 6.93 11.45 -22.41
C SER A 10 7.68 11.66 -21.09
N THR A 11 7.84 10.62 -20.28
CA THR A 11 8.65 10.69 -19.06
C THR A 11 10.12 10.99 -19.37
N ASN A 12 10.70 10.36 -20.39
CA ASN A 12 12.09 10.61 -20.76
C ASN A 12 12.30 12.05 -21.26
N GLN A 13 11.36 12.59 -22.03
CA GLN A 13 11.38 13.96 -22.50
C GLN A 13 11.26 14.96 -21.34
N GLY A 14 10.33 14.72 -20.40
CA GLY A 14 10.18 15.53 -19.20
C GLY A 14 11.44 15.56 -18.33
N LEU A 15 12.15 14.43 -18.21
CA LEU A 15 13.42 14.37 -17.50
C LEU A 15 14.54 15.14 -18.20
N ARG A 16 14.61 15.06 -19.53
CA ARG A 16 15.60 15.80 -20.34
C ARG A 16 15.41 17.31 -20.29
N LEU A 17 14.16 17.77 -20.18
CA LEU A 17 13.81 19.19 -20.09
C LEU A 17 14.02 19.77 -18.68
N GLY A 18 14.28 18.92 -17.68
CA GLY A 18 14.44 19.29 -16.29
C GLY A 18 13.49 18.48 -15.41
N ALA A 19 14.08 17.60 -14.59
CA ALA A 19 13.33 16.77 -13.66
C ALA A 19 12.49 17.66 -12.73
N ASN A 20 11.19 17.41 -12.70
CA ASN A 20 10.23 18.11 -11.86
C ASN A 20 9.26 17.08 -11.26
N PRO A 21 8.50 17.43 -10.20
CA PRO A 21 7.58 16.51 -9.56
C PRO A 21 6.53 15.89 -10.49
N ALA A 22 6.22 16.53 -11.62
CA ALA A 22 5.26 16.05 -12.61
C ALA A 22 5.89 15.15 -13.70
N SER A 23 7.22 15.01 -13.78
CA SER A 23 7.91 14.24 -14.83
C SER A 23 7.46 12.78 -14.93
N PHE A 24 6.92 12.22 -13.84
CA PHE A 24 6.43 10.84 -13.77
C PHE A 24 4.91 10.74 -13.62
N GLN A 25 4.15 11.84 -13.67
CA GLN A 25 2.72 11.84 -13.34
C GLN A 25 1.91 10.85 -14.19
N GLN A 26 2.19 10.80 -15.51
CA GLN A 26 1.52 9.85 -16.41
C GLN A 26 1.92 8.40 -16.15
N ALA A 27 3.21 8.14 -15.92
CA ALA A 27 3.70 6.81 -15.57
C ALA A 27 3.13 6.32 -14.23
N GLN A 28 3.03 7.21 -13.25
CA GLN A 28 2.45 6.93 -11.95
C GLN A 28 0.97 6.58 -12.06
N ALA A 29 0.19 7.35 -12.84
CA ALA A 29 -1.23 7.06 -13.08
C ALA A 29 -1.44 5.68 -13.72
N GLN A 30 -0.60 5.31 -14.70
CA GLN A 30 -0.68 4.01 -15.34
C GLN A 30 -0.33 2.86 -14.38
N VAL A 31 0.77 3.00 -13.61
CA VAL A 31 1.15 1.98 -12.62
C VAL A 31 0.09 1.87 -11.53
N PHE A 32 -0.49 2.98 -11.09
CA PHE A 32 -1.59 2.98 -10.12
C PHE A 32 -2.79 2.19 -10.62
N GLY A 33 -3.26 2.45 -11.85
CA GLY A 33 -4.38 1.69 -12.43
C GLY A 33 -4.08 0.20 -12.60
N LEU A 34 -2.85 -0.15 -12.98
CA LEU A 34 -2.41 -1.56 -13.05
C LEU A 34 -2.44 -2.23 -11.67
N MET A 35 -2.02 -1.49 -10.63
CA MET A 35 -2.07 -2.01 -9.27
C MET A 35 -3.52 -2.19 -8.80
N GLU A 36 -4.37 -1.19 -9.03
CA GLU A 36 -5.79 -1.21 -8.66
C GLU A 36 -6.53 -2.39 -9.30
N GLY A 37 -6.25 -2.71 -10.56
CA GLY A 37 -6.91 -3.80 -11.28
C GLY A 37 -6.48 -5.22 -10.89
N ASP A 38 -5.31 -5.38 -10.25
CA ASP A 38 -4.71 -6.70 -10.12
C ASP A 38 -3.96 -6.93 -8.80
N SER A 39 -2.84 -6.23 -8.57
CA SER A 39 -2.01 -6.49 -7.38
C SER A 39 -2.69 -6.05 -6.08
N TYR A 40 -3.45 -4.95 -6.09
CA TYR A 40 -4.17 -4.42 -4.94
C TYR A 40 -5.29 -5.36 -4.44
N PRO A 41 -6.26 -5.79 -5.27
CA PRO A 41 -7.27 -6.74 -4.82
C PRO A 41 -6.69 -8.11 -4.45
N ARG A 42 -5.56 -8.52 -5.04
CA ARG A 42 -4.83 -9.72 -4.59
C ARG A 42 -4.18 -9.52 -3.22
N PHE A 43 -3.60 -8.35 -2.95
CA PHE A 43 -3.05 -8.01 -1.65
C PHE A 43 -4.11 -8.09 -0.55
N LEU A 44 -5.30 -7.50 -0.75
CA LEU A 44 -6.39 -7.53 0.24
C LEU A 44 -6.88 -8.96 0.56
N ARG A 45 -6.81 -9.88 -0.40
CA ARG A 45 -7.15 -11.31 -0.19
C ARG A 45 -6.00 -12.15 0.33
N SER A 46 -4.79 -11.58 0.40
CA SER A 46 -3.60 -12.32 0.80
C SER A 46 -3.52 -12.52 2.32
N ARG A 47 -2.75 -13.53 2.73
CA ARG A 47 -2.46 -13.78 4.15
C ARG A 47 -1.73 -12.60 4.81
N LEU A 48 -0.94 -11.85 4.04
CA LEU A 48 -0.22 -10.66 4.51
C LEU A 48 -1.18 -9.61 5.07
N TYR A 49 -2.23 -9.28 4.32
CA TYR A 49 -3.24 -8.35 4.78
C TYR A 49 -4.05 -8.92 5.95
N ALA A 50 -4.48 -10.18 5.86
CA ALA A 50 -5.23 -10.83 6.93
C ALA A 50 -4.46 -10.84 8.26
N GLN A 51 -3.15 -11.08 8.25
CA GLN A 51 -2.31 -11.01 9.44
C GLN A 51 -2.26 -9.60 10.03
N LEU A 52 -2.12 -8.56 9.20
CA LEU A 52 -2.12 -7.17 9.65
C LEU A 52 -3.46 -6.76 10.26
N ALA A 53 -4.57 -7.12 9.60
CA ALA A 53 -5.91 -6.83 10.08
C ALA A 53 -6.23 -7.53 11.41
N ASN A 54 -5.80 -8.79 11.57
CA ASN A 54 -6.02 -9.56 12.80
C ASN A 54 -5.13 -9.11 13.97
N GLN A 55 -3.92 -8.58 13.71
CA GLN A 55 -3.08 -7.97 14.76
C GLN A 55 -3.71 -6.70 15.34
N GLY A 56 -4.37 -5.90 14.50
CA GLY A 56 -5.17 -4.75 14.96
C GLY A 56 -6.30 -5.16 15.91
N ALA A 57 -6.99 -6.27 15.61
CA ALA A 57 -8.10 -6.77 16.43
C ALA A 57 -7.66 -7.39 17.78
N GLN A 58 -6.45 -7.94 17.88
CA GLN A 58 -5.94 -8.51 19.14
C GLN A 58 -5.44 -7.46 20.14
N THR A 59 -5.19 -6.22 19.70
CA THR A 59 -4.73 -5.15 20.59
C THR A 59 -5.84 -4.64 21.53
N GLU A 60 -7.12 -4.92 21.22
CA GLU A 60 -8.27 -4.48 22.04
C GLU A 60 -8.72 -5.48 23.12
N SER A 61 -8.18 -6.70 23.16
CA SER A 61 -8.68 -7.76 24.08
C SER A 61 -7.76 -8.10 25.27
N SER A 62 -6.61 -7.45 25.42
CA SER A 62 -5.71 -7.66 26.58
C SER A 62 -5.77 -6.49 27.56
N ASN A 63 -6.95 -6.20 28.10
CA ASN A 63 -7.10 -5.36 29.29
C ASN A 63 -8.27 -5.86 30.15
N GLN A 64 -8.19 -7.11 30.60
CA GLN A 64 -9.00 -7.61 31.72
C GLN A 64 -8.33 -8.86 32.30
N SER A 65 -8.34 -8.96 33.64
CA SER A 65 -7.59 -9.88 34.54
C SER A 65 -6.20 -9.33 34.89
N GLU A 66 -5.84 -8.97 36.11
CA GLU A 66 -6.12 -9.64 37.38
C GLU A 66 -6.39 -8.65 38.52
N GLY A 67 -7.61 -8.65 39.05
CA GLY A 67 -7.89 -8.17 40.40
C GLY A 67 -7.83 -9.37 41.34
N VAL A 68 -6.73 -9.52 42.08
CA VAL A 68 -6.65 -10.48 43.19
C VAL A 68 -7.15 -9.78 44.44
N PRO A 69 -8.30 -10.17 45.04
CA PRO A 69 -8.68 -9.66 46.34
C PRO A 69 -7.75 -10.30 47.40
N LEU A 70 -7.14 -9.43 48.19
CA LEU A 70 -6.33 -9.78 49.36
C LEU A 70 -7.30 -10.21 50.48
N ASP A 71 -7.52 -11.52 50.63
CA ASP A 71 -8.16 -12.08 51.83
C ASP A 71 -7.11 -12.36 52.91
N GLN A 72 -7.56 -12.27 54.16
CA GLN A 72 -6.83 -11.91 55.39
C GLN A 72 -5.70 -12.85 55.82
#